data_AF-A0A2N2SB49-F1
#
_entry.id   AF-A0A2N2SB49-F1
#
_cell.length_a   1.000
_cell.length_b   1.000
_cell.length_c   1.000
_cell.angle_alpha   90.00
_cell.angle_beta   90.00
_cell.angle_gamma   90.00
#
_symmetry.space_group_name_H-M   'P 1'
#
loop_
_entity.id
_entity.type
_entity.pdbx_description
1 polymer ?
#
loop_
_entity_poly.entity_id
_entity_poly.type
_entity_poly.pdbx_seq_one_letter_code
_entity_poly.pdbx_strand_id
1 'polypeptide(L)'
;TSQAKRLCEITYQAMWLGIAKVKPGATLGDIGHVIQTFAEKSGYSVVREFCGHGIGKVFHEEPQVLHYGKSGTGLVLKTGMMFTIEPMINAGKRDIKQMPDGWTIVTKDRSLSAQWEHTILVTETGYEVMTLSGGSPAIPSFV
;
A
#
# COMPACT_ATOMS: atom_id res chain seq x y z
N THR A 1 -8.25 -19.48 -7.84
CA THR A 1 -7.49 -20.59 -7.23
C THR A 1 -7.26 -20.30 -5.75
N SER A 2 -6.83 -21.28 -4.95
CA SER A 2 -6.44 -21.07 -3.55
C SER A 2 -5.31 -20.03 -3.42
N GLN A 3 -4.32 -20.10 -4.32
CA GLN A 3 -3.21 -19.15 -4.39
C GLN A 3 -3.69 -17.70 -4.62
N ALA A 4 -4.61 -17.48 -5.56
CA ALA A 4 -5.15 -16.15 -5.83
C ALA A 4 -5.92 -15.57 -4.64
N LYS A 5 -6.76 -16.38 -3.97
CA LYS A 5 -7.48 -15.96 -2.76
C LYS A 5 -6.51 -15.53 -1.65
N ARG A 6 -5.48 -16.34 -1.41
CA ARG A 6 -4.44 -16.02 -0.42
C ARG A 6 -3.67 -14.75 -0.78
N LEU A 7 -3.30 -14.57 -2.05
CA LEU A 7 -2.62 -13.35 -2.50
C LEU A 7 -3.47 -12.10 -2.24
N CYS A 8 -4.76 -12.13 -2.59
CA CYS A 8 -5.67 -11.00 -2.33
C CYS A 8 -5.80 -10.71 -0.83
N GLU A 9 -5.89 -11.74 0.02
CA GLU A 9 -5.97 -11.61 1.47
C GLU A 9 -4.69 -11.00 2.06
N ILE A 10 -3.51 -11.51 1.67
CA ILE A 10 -2.22 -10.98 2.13
C ILE A 10 -2.04 -9.52 1.70
N THR A 11 -2.44 -9.18 0.48
CA THR A 11 -2.36 -7.79 -0.02
C THR A 11 -3.26 -6.86 0.80
N TYR A 12 -4.48 -7.31 1.12
CA TYR A 12 -5.42 -6.56 1.93
C TYR A 12 -4.91 -6.34 3.36
N GLN A 13 -4.37 -7.39 3.98
CA GLN A 13 -3.76 -7.31 5.32
C GLN A 13 -2.53 -6.40 5.32
N ALA A 14 -1.70 -6.45 4.26
CA ALA A 14 -0.54 -5.58 4.11
C ALA A 14 -0.95 -4.11 4.06
N MET A 15 -1.96 -3.75 3.24
CA MET A 15 -2.51 -2.39 3.19
C MET A 15 -2.95 -1.91 4.57
N TRP A 16 -3.75 -2.71 5.30
CA TRP A 16 -4.23 -2.35 6.63
C TRP A 16 -3.11 -2.22 7.68
N LEU A 17 -2.08 -3.06 7.62
CA LEU A 17 -0.90 -2.89 8.47
C LEU A 17 -0.18 -1.57 8.20
N GLY A 18 -0.10 -1.16 6.93
CA GLY A 18 0.40 0.16 6.53
C GLY A 18 -0.46 1.30 7.06
N ILE A 19 -1.79 1.22 6.88
CA ILE A 19 -2.76 2.19 7.41
C ILE A 19 -2.65 2.33 8.93
N ALA A 20 -2.49 1.22 9.66
CA ALA A 20 -2.35 1.22 11.12
C ALA A 20 -1.09 1.96 11.63
N LYS A 21 -0.13 2.29 10.77
CA LYS A 21 1.03 3.14 11.12
C LYS A 21 0.76 4.63 10.99
N VAL A 22 -0.34 5.03 10.35
CA VAL A 22 -0.65 6.43 10.08
C VAL A 22 -1.08 7.13 11.36
N LYS A 23 -0.28 8.10 11.78
CA LYS A 23 -0.60 9.06 12.86
C LYS A 23 0.38 10.22 12.80
N PRO A 24 0.06 11.38 13.41
CA PRO A 24 1.02 12.46 13.53
C PRO A 24 2.35 11.99 14.15
N GLY A 25 3.47 12.41 13.56
CA GLY A 25 4.81 12.05 14.01
C GLY A 25 5.35 10.71 13.50
N ALA A 26 4.51 9.83 12.94
CA ALA A 26 5.00 8.66 12.20
C ALA A 26 5.66 9.09 10.87
N THR A 27 6.41 8.21 10.24
CA THR A 27 7.10 8.48 8.97
C THR A 27 6.55 7.65 7.82
N LEU A 28 6.65 8.14 6.58
CA LEU A 28 6.30 7.33 5.40
C LEU A 28 7.08 6.02 5.33
N GLY A 29 8.33 6.01 5.80
CA GLY A 29 9.15 4.80 5.90
C GLY A 29 8.57 3.75 6.86
N ASP A 30 7.79 4.13 7.88
CA ASP A 30 7.11 3.19 8.77
C ASP A 30 6.02 2.40 8.04
N ILE A 31 5.27 3.07 7.14
CA ILE A 31 4.24 2.47 6.30
C ILE A 31 4.89 1.45 5.35
N GLY A 32 5.91 1.88 4.59
CA GLY A 32 6.60 1.00 3.65
C GLY A 32 7.30 -0.17 4.35
N HIS A 33 7.92 0.06 5.51
CA HIS A 33 8.62 -0.98 6.26
C HIS A 33 7.68 -2.09 6.74
N VAL A 34 6.51 -1.76 7.29
CA VAL A 34 5.58 -2.77 7.80
C VAL A 34 4.95 -3.58 6.67
N ILE A 35 4.57 -2.92 5.55
CA ILE A 35 4.01 -3.58 4.36
C ILE A 35 5.02 -4.59 3.81
N GLN A 36 6.24 -4.14 3.54
CA GLN A 36 7.30 -4.98 2.99
C GLN A 36 7.63 -6.16 3.91
N THR A 37 7.83 -5.89 5.20
CA THR A 37 8.17 -6.94 6.16
C THR A 37 7.10 -8.03 6.22
N PHE A 38 5.83 -7.64 6.18
CA PHE A 38 4.72 -8.58 6.22
C PHE A 38 4.60 -9.40 4.93
N ALA A 39 4.63 -8.74 3.77
CA ALA A 39 4.53 -9.40 2.47
C ALA A 39 5.70 -10.38 2.24
N GLU A 40 6.93 -9.96 2.51
CA GLU A 40 8.13 -10.78 2.32
C GLU A 40 8.16 -11.98 3.28
N LYS A 41 7.77 -11.81 4.55
CA LYS A 41 7.61 -12.94 5.50
C LYS A 41 6.53 -13.93 5.08
N SER A 42 5.55 -13.46 4.32
CA SER A 42 4.46 -14.29 3.81
C SER A 42 4.82 -15.01 2.51
N GLY A 43 6.03 -14.81 1.98
CA GLY A 43 6.54 -15.45 0.76
C GLY A 43 6.19 -14.70 -0.53
N TYR A 44 5.84 -13.41 -0.44
CA TYR A 44 5.47 -12.55 -1.55
C TYR A 44 6.51 -11.44 -1.75
N SER A 45 6.40 -10.68 -2.83
CA SER A 45 7.26 -9.51 -3.07
C SER A 45 6.44 -8.25 -3.34
N VAL A 46 7.05 -7.09 -3.09
CA VAL A 46 6.42 -5.78 -3.27
C VAL A 46 6.95 -5.11 -4.53
N VAL A 47 6.07 -4.61 -5.39
CA VAL A 47 6.41 -3.77 -6.55
C VAL A 47 7.07 -2.48 -6.04
N ARG A 48 8.09 -1.97 -6.75
CA ARG A 48 8.88 -0.81 -6.28
C ARG A 48 8.83 0.40 -7.20
N GLU A 49 8.27 0.23 -8.38
CA GLU A 49 8.20 1.22 -9.44
C GLU A 49 6.97 2.12 -9.35
N PHE A 50 5.99 1.71 -8.54
CA PHE A 50 4.78 2.47 -8.24
C PHE A 50 4.64 2.67 -6.73
N CYS A 51 3.93 3.73 -6.36
CA CYS A 51 3.76 4.14 -4.98
C CYS A 51 2.36 4.75 -4.81
N GLY A 52 1.93 4.87 -3.56
CA GLY A 52 0.82 5.77 -3.25
C GLY A 52 1.22 7.23 -3.45
N HIS A 53 0.25 8.11 -3.37
CA HIS A 53 0.44 9.52 -3.67
C HIS A 53 -0.43 10.41 -2.77
N GLY A 54 -0.03 11.66 -2.61
CA GLY A 54 -0.93 12.69 -2.11
C GLY A 54 -2.12 12.84 -3.04
N ILE A 55 -3.29 13.12 -2.45
CA ILE A 55 -4.54 13.30 -3.20
C ILE A 55 -5.37 14.40 -2.56
N GLY A 56 -5.95 15.25 -3.42
CA GLY A 56 -6.75 16.38 -2.99
C GLY A 56 -7.33 17.12 -4.19
N LYS A 57 -6.85 18.33 -4.44
CA LYS A 57 -7.25 19.10 -5.65
C LYS A 57 -6.55 18.59 -6.92
N VAL A 58 -5.37 18.01 -6.77
CA VAL A 58 -4.62 17.33 -7.83
C VAL A 58 -4.77 15.83 -7.64
N PHE A 59 -4.88 15.10 -8.76
CA PHE A 59 -5.10 13.66 -8.72
C PHE A 59 -3.91 12.92 -8.09
N HIS A 60 -2.69 13.17 -8.58
CA HIS A 60 -1.45 12.67 -7.98
C HIS A 60 -0.56 13.86 -7.60
N GLU A 61 -0.35 14.06 -6.30
CA GLU A 61 0.55 15.07 -5.74
C GLU A 61 1.48 14.46 -4.68
N GLU A 62 2.40 15.27 -4.14
CA GLU A 62 3.20 14.81 -3.00
C GLU A 62 2.32 14.56 -1.76
N PRO A 63 2.66 13.59 -0.90
CA PRO A 63 3.89 12.80 -0.93
C PRO A 63 3.83 11.53 -1.78
N GLN A 64 4.97 11.06 -2.27
CA GLN A 64 5.12 9.68 -2.74
C GLN A 64 5.18 8.70 -1.56
N VAL A 65 4.22 7.76 -1.50
CA VAL A 65 4.06 6.78 -0.40
C VAL A 65 4.57 5.41 -0.85
N LEU A 66 5.84 5.13 -0.59
CA LEU A 66 6.46 3.84 -0.94
C LEU A 66 5.92 2.70 -0.06
N HIS A 67 5.63 1.55 -0.68
CA HIS A 67 5.19 0.33 0.03
C HIS A 67 6.34 -0.57 0.50
N TYR A 68 7.55 -0.03 0.48
CA TYR A 68 8.78 -0.64 0.98
C TYR A 68 9.65 0.43 1.64
N GLY A 69 10.53 0.04 2.56
CA GLY A 69 11.39 1.03 3.22
C GLY A 69 11.94 0.64 4.57
N LYS A 70 12.44 1.65 5.28
CA LYS A 70 13.01 1.54 6.62
C LYS A 70 12.16 2.36 7.59
N SER A 71 11.85 1.78 8.74
CA SER A 71 11.14 2.47 9.82
C SER A 71 11.88 3.73 10.26
N GLY A 72 11.14 4.79 10.57
CA GLY A 72 11.66 6.09 11.01
C GLY A 72 12.32 6.93 9.92
N THR A 73 12.09 6.64 8.64
CA THR A 73 12.72 7.37 7.50
C THR A 73 11.69 8.06 6.61
N GLY A 74 12.11 9.11 5.91
CA GLY A 74 11.26 9.86 5.00
C GLY A 74 10.45 10.95 5.69
N LEU A 75 9.39 11.41 5.03
CA LEU A 75 8.55 12.51 5.51
C LEU A 75 7.81 12.12 6.79
N VAL A 76 7.78 13.05 7.75
CA VAL A 76 7.00 12.94 8.99
C VAL A 76 5.56 13.36 8.71
N LEU A 77 4.62 12.48 9.04
CA LEU A 77 3.20 12.68 8.87
C LEU A 77 2.67 13.76 9.82
N LYS A 78 1.81 14.63 9.29
CA LYS A 78 1.16 15.72 10.02
C LYS A 78 -0.35 15.62 9.85
N THR A 79 -1.09 16.04 10.88
CA THR A 79 -2.55 16.15 10.80
C THR A 79 -2.98 16.98 9.59
N GLY A 80 -4.05 16.55 8.93
CA GLY A 80 -4.58 17.18 7.72
C GLY A 80 -3.96 16.69 6.41
N MET A 81 -2.87 15.91 6.45
CA MET A 81 -2.33 15.26 5.25
C MET A 81 -3.30 14.21 4.72
N MET A 82 -3.43 14.13 3.40
CA MET A 82 -4.26 13.13 2.72
C MET A 82 -3.45 12.45 1.61
N PHE A 83 -3.45 11.13 1.59
CA PHE A 83 -2.69 10.33 0.62
C PHE A 83 -3.26 8.92 0.50
N THR A 84 -2.84 8.19 -0.54
CA THR A 84 -3.23 6.80 -0.79
C THR A 84 -2.23 5.82 -0.17
N ILE A 85 -2.74 4.69 0.31
CA ILE A 85 -1.94 3.50 0.61
C ILE A 85 -2.47 2.39 -0.30
N GLU A 86 -1.68 2.05 -1.32
CA GLU A 86 -2.10 1.21 -2.45
C GLU A 86 -1.13 0.06 -2.81
N PRO A 87 -0.71 -0.80 -1.85
CA PRO A 87 0.37 -1.75 -2.09
C PRO A 87 0.03 -2.78 -3.18
N MET A 88 0.96 -2.92 -4.13
CA MET A 88 0.96 -3.97 -5.15
C MET A 88 1.89 -5.11 -4.74
N ILE A 89 1.32 -6.30 -4.56
CA ILE A 89 2.02 -7.48 -4.06
C ILE A 89 2.00 -8.59 -5.11
N ASN A 90 3.18 -9.14 -5.42
CA ASN A 90 3.36 -10.20 -6.41
C ASN A 90 3.54 -11.56 -5.72
N ALA A 91 2.95 -12.60 -6.31
CA ALA A 91 3.18 -13.99 -5.91
C ALA A 91 4.60 -14.49 -6.24
N GLY A 92 5.23 -13.91 -7.26
CA GLY A 92 6.59 -14.20 -7.67
C GLY A 92 7.57 -13.08 -7.30
N LYS A 93 8.40 -12.69 -8.26
CA LYS A 93 9.42 -11.64 -8.10
C LYS A 93 8.81 -10.24 -8.22
N ARG A 94 9.53 -9.26 -7.67
CA ARG A 94 9.08 -7.85 -7.66
C ARG A 94 9.07 -7.20 -9.04
N ASP A 95 9.94 -7.65 -9.94
CA ASP A 95 10.21 -6.94 -11.20
C ASP A 95 8.99 -6.95 -12.12
N ILE A 96 8.69 -5.80 -12.69
CA ILE A 96 7.57 -5.60 -13.62
C ILE A 96 8.04 -5.37 -15.05
N LYS A 97 7.09 -5.36 -15.98
CA LYS A 97 7.27 -4.97 -17.38
C LYS A 97 6.05 -4.17 -17.84
N GLN A 98 6.30 -3.03 -18.47
CA GLN A 98 5.27 -2.29 -19.20
C GLN A 98 5.04 -2.93 -20.57
N MET A 99 3.78 -3.05 -20.97
CA MET A 99 3.37 -3.58 -22.25
C MET A 99 3.44 -2.50 -23.35
N PRO A 100 3.43 -2.89 -24.64
CA PRO A 100 3.54 -1.93 -25.75
C PRO A 100 2.41 -0.90 -25.85
N ASP A 101 1.30 -1.11 -25.13
CA ASP A 101 0.19 -0.15 -25.04
C ASP A 101 0.54 1.11 -24.21
N GLY A 102 1.70 1.12 -23.54
CA GLY A 102 2.17 2.24 -22.73
C GLY A 102 1.50 2.36 -21.36
N TRP A 103 0.66 1.41 -20.96
CA TRP A 103 -0.11 1.48 -19.71
C TRP A 103 -0.11 0.18 -18.93
N THR A 104 -0.35 -0.95 -19.59
CA THR A 104 -0.53 -2.22 -18.88
C THR A 104 0.78 -2.65 -18.27
N ILE A 105 0.76 -2.88 -16.96
CA ILE A 105 1.88 -3.40 -16.21
C ILE A 105 1.63 -4.88 -15.92
N VAL A 106 2.63 -5.70 -16.19
CA VAL A 106 2.63 -7.12 -15.87
C VAL A 106 3.84 -7.47 -15.01
N THR A 107 3.73 -8.51 -14.19
CA THR A 107 4.90 -9.11 -13.56
C THR A 107 5.83 -9.67 -14.64
N LYS A 108 7.15 -9.45 -14.48
CA LYS A 108 8.15 -9.90 -15.46
C LYS A 108 8.20 -11.43 -15.57
N ASP A 109 7.89 -12.13 -14.48
CA ASP A 109 7.82 -13.59 -14.41
C ASP A 109 6.42 -14.17 -14.68
N ARG A 110 5.43 -13.32 -15.03
CA ARG A 110 4.04 -13.69 -15.30
C ARG A 110 3.29 -14.31 -14.13
N SER A 111 3.82 -14.21 -12.91
CA SER A 111 3.10 -14.58 -11.69
C SER A 111 1.92 -13.64 -11.42
N LEU A 112 0.99 -14.07 -10.56
CA LEU A 112 -0.14 -13.24 -10.14
C LEU A 112 0.34 -12.02 -9.34
N SER A 113 -0.39 -10.92 -9.47
CA SER A 113 -0.28 -9.71 -8.65
C SER A 113 -1.66 -9.34 -8.10
N ALA A 114 -1.70 -8.69 -6.95
CA ALA A 114 -2.91 -8.11 -6.39
C ALA A 114 -2.61 -6.73 -5.79
N GLN A 115 -3.64 -5.89 -5.75
CA GLN A 115 -3.60 -4.55 -5.18
C GLN A 115 -4.87 -4.29 -4.37
N TRP A 116 -4.73 -3.52 -3.31
CA TRP A 116 -5.83 -2.86 -2.59
C TRP A 116 -5.44 -1.42 -2.33
N GLU A 117 -6.41 -0.53 -2.25
CA GLU A 117 -6.17 0.89 -2.04
C GLU A 117 -7.22 1.55 -1.15
N HIS A 118 -6.76 2.45 -0.30
CA HIS A 118 -7.61 3.44 0.34
C HIS A 118 -6.96 4.83 0.36
N THR A 119 -7.80 5.86 0.29
CA THR A 119 -7.43 7.23 0.63
C THR A 119 -7.52 7.44 2.13
N ILE A 120 -6.45 7.95 2.73
CA ILE A 120 -6.28 8.11 4.17
C ILE A 120 -6.10 9.58 4.51
N LEU A 121 -6.86 10.06 5.50
CA LEU A 121 -6.66 11.36 6.14
C LEU A 121 -5.92 11.17 7.46
N VAL A 122 -4.83 11.90 7.70
CA VAL A 122 -4.14 11.93 8.99
C VAL A 122 -4.94 12.83 9.95
N THR A 123 -5.44 12.27 11.05
CA THR A 123 -6.19 13.02 12.08
C THR A 123 -5.26 13.50 13.19
N GLU A 124 -5.80 14.08 14.27
CA GLU A 124 -5.00 14.53 15.43
C GLU A 124 -4.38 13.36 16.21
N THR A 125 -5.00 12.19 16.17
CA THR A 125 -4.61 11.02 16.98
C THR A 125 -4.28 9.78 16.17
N GLY A 126 -4.57 9.77 14.86
CA GLY A 126 -4.38 8.61 14.00
C GLY A 126 -4.75 8.89 12.55
N TYR A 127 -5.74 8.16 12.06
CA TYR A 127 -6.18 8.23 10.68
C TYR A 127 -7.70 8.08 10.54
N GLU A 128 -8.23 8.52 9.41
CA GLU A 128 -9.57 8.24 8.92
C GLU A 128 -9.47 7.65 7.50
N VAL A 129 -10.27 6.63 7.21
CA VAL A 129 -10.31 5.97 5.90
C VAL A 129 -11.45 6.55 5.08
N MET A 130 -11.12 7.44 4.14
CA MET A 130 -12.09 8.25 3.40
C MET A 130 -12.90 7.44 2.36
N THR A 131 -12.38 6.28 1.97
CA THR A 131 -12.92 5.43 0.91
C THR A 131 -13.49 4.11 1.44
N LEU A 132 -13.72 4.00 2.75
CA LEU A 132 -14.35 2.83 3.34
C LEU A 132 -15.86 2.85 3.05
N SER A 133 -16.38 1.74 2.52
CA SER A 133 -17.81 1.57 2.24
C SER A 133 -18.36 0.30 2.88
N GLY A 134 -19.69 0.20 3.03
CA GLY A 134 -20.34 -1.00 3.57
C GLY A 134 -20.14 -2.28 2.74
N GLY A 135 -19.69 -2.17 1.48
CA GLY A 135 -19.33 -3.31 0.63
C GLY A 135 -17.87 -3.74 0.75
N SER A 136 -17.06 -3.05 1.56
CA SER A 136 -15.65 -3.40 1.76
C SER A 136 -15.53 -4.70 2.55
N PRO A 137 -14.48 -5.51 2.34
CA PRO A 137 -14.20 -6.64 3.21
C PRO A 137 -14.08 -6.18 4.67
N ALA A 138 -14.35 -7.08 5.62
CA ALA A 138 -14.18 -6.76 7.03
C ALA A 138 -12.75 -6.30 7.32
N ILE A 139 -12.59 -5.25 8.13
CA ILE A 139 -11.28 -4.78 8.58
C ILE A 139 -10.61 -5.93 9.36
N PRO A 140 -9.32 -6.24 9.12
CA PRO A 140 -8.63 -7.29 9.85
C PRO A 140 -8.64 -7.05 11.36
N SER A 141 -8.79 -8.10 12.16
CA SER A 141 -8.94 -8.02 13.62
C SER A 141 -7.72 -7.52 14.39
N PHE A 142 -6.56 -7.38 13.72
CA PHE A 142 -5.33 -6.86 14.30
C PHE A 142 -5.20 -5.33 14.18
N VAL A 143 -6.16 -4.67 13.52
CA VAL A 143 -6.24 -3.22 13.34
C VAL A 143 -6.93 -2.57 14.52
#